data_AF-A0A1V6GQ98-F1
#
_entry.id   AF-A0A1V6GQ98-F1
#
_cell.length_a   1.000
_cell.length_b   1.000
_cell.length_c   1.000
_cell.angle_alpha   90.00
_cell.angle_beta   90.00
_cell.angle_gamma   90.00
#
_symmetry.space_group_name_H-M   'P 1'
#
loop_
_entity.id
_entity.type
_entity.pdbx_description
1 polymer ?
#
loop_
_entity_poly.entity_id
_entity_poly.type
_entity_poly.pdbx_seq_one_letter_code
_entity_poly.pdbx_strand_id
1 'polypeptide(L)'
;MNRYAVGCILSWMFILMSAFPAGAATIEIAAGVWHQSPNGSVAYTYNVLDVMGEQARDIVDDLLPFDGSFLERLSAGAPDLYHRDFSSTSAGRALSDLFTRTDKLDFTDDCSFEPAWRFSGRFRILVSPFMNFSFSATPLEFEGTGNLEDEFYFLDILFDPAMDFHSRLKLTHYDVAWFADLSPITIDHDMSLHTEIGLNVRIVDFHAGISQPDTGLSASTSSTVPLPMLYMAMQLADGDAMALEFEARGTRYSDDYVYDLTGRFRYHVTGPLHLSAGFRHLYVDLDIVDIDAEGTFSGPFVETVLIF
;
A
#
# COMPACT_ATOMS: atom_id res chain seq x y z
N MET A 1 -13.98 -7.65 -8.52
CA MET A 1 -14.90 -7.55 -7.36
C MET A 1 -16.34 -7.77 -7.83
N ASN A 2 -17.10 -8.65 -7.17
CA ASN A 2 -18.49 -8.94 -7.54
C ASN A 2 -19.36 -7.71 -7.28
N ARG A 3 -19.99 -7.13 -8.32
CA ARG A 3 -20.79 -5.89 -8.25
C ARG A 3 -21.87 -5.94 -7.16
N TYR A 4 -22.31 -7.13 -6.78
CA TYR A 4 -23.30 -7.36 -5.73
C TYR A 4 -22.78 -7.10 -4.31
N ALA A 5 -21.48 -7.26 -4.03
CA ALA A 5 -20.92 -7.01 -2.70
C ALA A 5 -20.89 -5.51 -2.36
N VAL A 6 -20.53 -4.67 -3.33
CA VAL A 6 -20.56 -3.20 -3.20
C VAL A 6 -21.99 -2.70 -3.01
N GLY A 7 -22.94 -3.26 -3.78
CA GLY A 7 -24.36 -2.91 -3.66
C GLY A 7 -24.97 -3.23 -2.29
N CYS A 8 -24.57 -4.36 -1.69
CA CYS A 8 -25.03 -4.74 -0.35
C CYS A 8 -24.50 -3.79 0.73
N ILE A 9 -23.22 -3.41 0.68
CA ILE A 9 -22.62 -2.47 1.65
C ILE A 9 -23.30 -1.09 1.56
N LEU A 10 -23.53 -0.59 0.35
CA LEU A 10 -24.22 0.69 0.14
C LEU A 10 -25.68 0.66 0.60
N SER A 11 -26.38 -0.45 0.40
CA SER A 11 -27.78 -0.61 0.83
C SER A 11 -27.91 -0.68 2.37
N TRP A 12 -26.96 -1.34 3.04
CA TRP A 12 -26.90 -1.35 4.52
C TRP A 12 -26.57 0.02 5.09
N MET A 13 -25.66 0.78 4.47
CA MET A 13 -25.39 2.17 4.85
C MET A 13 -26.63 3.06 4.72
N PHE A 14 -27.41 2.91 3.64
CA PHE A 14 -28.61 3.74 3.41
C PHE A 14 -29.71 3.47 4.44
N ILE A 15 -29.88 2.21 4.87
CA ILE A 15 -30.83 1.83 5.92
C ILE A 15 -30.41 2.41 7.27
N LEU A 16 -29.12 2.34 7.61
CA LEU A 16 -28.58 2.91 8.84
C LEU A 16 -28.75 4.44 8.89
N MET A 17 -28.58 5.14 7.77
CA MET A 17 -28.75 6.59 7.69
C MET A 17 -30.18 7.09 7.92
N SER A 18 -31.20 6.26 7.63
CA SER A 18 -32.61 6.67 7.76
C SER A 18 -33.13 6.71 9.20
N ALA A 19 -32.36 6.20 10.17
CA ALA A 19 -32.78 6.09 11.57
C ALA A 19 -32.37 7.26 12.47
N PHE A 20 -31.67 8.27 11.94
CA PHE A 20 -31.10 9.34 12.78
C PHE A 20 -32.05 10.54 12.94
N PRO A 21 -32.28 11.02 14.18
CA PRO A 21 -33.00 12.26 14.40
C PRO A 21 -32.23 13.43 13.77
N ALA A 22 -32.93 14.25 12.98
CA ALA A 22 -32.41 15.25 12.06
C ALA A 22 -31.72 16.49 12.69
N GLY A 23 -30.97 16.35 13.79
CA GLY A 23 -30.47 17.50 14.56
C GLY A 23 -29.06 17.43 15.14
N ALA A 24 -28.24 16.39 14.88
CA ALA A 24 -26.93 16.27 15.53
C ALA A 24 -25.81 15.68 14.66
N ALA A 25 -26.00 15.58 13.34
CA ALA A 25 -24.99 15.06 12.44
C ALA A 25 -24.14 16.20 11.87
N THR A 26 -22.83 16.18 12.13
CA THR A 26 -21.86 17.08 11.46
C THR A 26 -21.33 16.41 10.21
N ILE A 27 -21.24 17.15 9.12
CA ILE A 27 -20.69 16.68 7.84
C ILE A 27 -19.41 17.45 7.54
N GLU A 28 -18.31 16.73 7.33
CA GLU A 28 -17.05 17.32 6.86
C GLU A 28 -16.73 16.83 5.44
N ILE A 29 -16.41 17.75 4.54
CA ILE A 29 -15.98 17.44 3.17
C ILE A 29 -14.64 18.13 2.92
N ALA A 30 -13.62 17.35 2.59
CA ALA A 30 -12.29 17.84 2.27
C ALA A 30 -11.89 17.45 0.84
N ALA A 31 -11.27 18.38 0.13
CA ALA A 31 -10.71 18.16 -1.20
C ALA A 31 -9.38 18.93 -1.32
N GLY A 32 -8.36 18.26 -1.83
CA GLY A 32 -7.01 18.81 -1.83
C GLY A 32 -6.06 18.14 -2.80
N VAL A 33 -4.81 18.56 -2.71
CA VAL A 33 -3.69 18.01 -3.47
C VAL A 33 -2.58 17.58 -2.53
N TRP A 34 -1.98 16.44 -2.80
CA TRP A 34 -0.85 15.89 -2.07
C TRP A 34 0.34 15.74 -3.01
N HIS A 35 1.48 16.33 -2.65
CA HIS A 35 2.75 16.12 -3.32
C HIS A 35 3.36 14.82 -2.80
N GLN A 36 3.40 13.80 -3.65
CA GLN A 36 3.80 12.44 -3.30
C GLN A 36 5.19 12.17 -3.83
N SER A 37 6.14 11.92 -2.94
CA SER A 37 7.48 11.44 -3.29
C SER A 37 7.57 9.94 -3.00
N PRO A 38 7.74 9.09 -4.03
CA PRO A 38 7.95 7.66 -3.84
C PRO A 38 9.41 7.40 -3.44
N ASN A 39 9.63 6.41 -2.58
CA ASN A 39 10.93 5.85 -2.26
C ASN A 39 10.75 4.38 -1.91
N GLY A 40 11.68 3.52 -2.31
CA GLY A 40 11.57 2.08 -2.13
C GLY A 40 11.64 1.36 -3.46
N SER A 41 11.02 0.20 -3.52
CA SER A 41 11.37 -0.80 -4.52
C SER A 41 10.28 -1.85 -4.65
N VAL A 42 10.26 -2.50 -5.81
CA VAL A 42 9.45 -3.69 -6.02
C VAL A 42 10.33 -4.83 -6.49
N ALA A 43 10.20 -5.97 -5.85
CA ALA A 43 10.89 -7.20 -6.15
C ALA A 43 9.90 -8.23 -6.67
N TYR A 44 10.32 -8.94 -7.72
CA TYR A 44 9.54 -10.04 -8.29
C TYR A 44 10.28 -11.33 -8.08
N THR A 45 9.61 -12.25 -7.42
CA THR A 45 10.15 -13.58 -7.14
C THR A 45 9.61 -14.51 -8.20
N TYR A 46 10.49 -15.13 -8.97
CA TYR A 46 10.07 -16.11 -9.97
C TYR A 46 10.80 -17.43 -9.81
N ASN A 47 10.11 -18.52 -10.16
CA ASN A 47 10.70 -19.86 -10.20
C ASN A 47 11.23 -20.16 -11.60
N VAL A 48 12.54 -20.37 -11.72
CA VAL A 48 13.22 -20.80 -12.95
C VAL A 48 12.58 -22.06 -13.53
N LEU A 49 12.03 -22.95 -12.69
CA LEU A 49 11.32 -24.16 -13.12
C LEU A 49 10.01 -23.87 -13.88
N ASP A 50 9.35 -22.75 -13.61
CA ASP A 50 8.13 -22.36 -14.32
C ASP A 50 8.49 -21.77 -15.70
N VAL A 51 9.62 -21.08 -15.80
CA VAL A 51 10.16 -20.55 -17.07
C VAL A 51 10.68 -21.66 -17.99
N MET A 52 11.28 -22.72 -17.44
CA MET A 52 11.82 -23.82 -18.23
C MET A 52 10.74 -24.68 -18.93
N GLY A 53 9.47 -24.57 -18.54
CA GLY A 53 8.35 -25.30 -19.12
C GLY A 53 8.30 -26.79 -18.70
N GLU A 54 7.12 -27.41 -18.83
CA GLU A 54 6.87 -28.78 -18.34
C GLU A 54 7.87 -29.83 -18.88
N GLN A 55 8.29 -29.71 -20.15
CA GLN A 55 9.22 -30.66 -20.75
C GLN A 55 10.64 -30.59 -20.18
N ALA A 56 11.14 -29.39 -19.87
CA ALA A 56 12.43 -29.27 -19.23
C ALA A 56 12.35 -29.67 -17.76
N ARG A 57 11.21 -29.42 -17.09
CA ARG A 57 10.94 -29.88 -15.73
C ARG A 57 10.98 -31.41 -15.65
N ASP A 58 10.33 -32.09 -16.58
CA ASP A 58 10.38 -33.56 -16.69
C ASP A 58 11.80 -34.07 -16.97
N ILE A 59 12.57 -33.42 -17.86
CA ILE A 59 13.96 -33.80 -18.16
C ILE A 59 14.88 -33.56 -16.95
N VAL A 60 14.68 -32.45 -16.24
CA VAL A 60 15.43 -32.07 -15.04
C VAL A 60 15.11 -33.07 -13.93
N ASP A 61 13.84 -33.41 -13.70
CA ASP A 61 13.40 -34.46 -12.76
C ASP A 61 13.93 -35.86 -13.12
N ASP A 62 14.04 -36.20 -14.42
CA ASP A 62 14.59 -37.48 -14.88
C ASP A 62 16.13 -37.56 -14.76
N LEU A 63 16.85 -36.47 -15.04
CA LEU A 63 18.32 -36.43 -15.02
C LEU A 63 18.89 -36.25 -13.61
N LEU A 64 18.18 -35.51 -12.78
CA LEU A 64 18.48 -35.26 -11.40
C LEU A 64 17.21 -35.64 -10.64
N PRO A 65 17.07 -36.88 -10.14
CA PRO A 65 15.91 -37.22 -9.33
C PRO A 65 15.95 -36.33 -8.08
N PHE A 66 15.22 -35.20 -8.10
CA PHE A 66 15.12 -34.20 -7.04
C PHE A 66 14.29 -34.72 -5.86
N ASP A 67 14.40 -36.02 -5.59
CA ASP A 67 13.97 -36.61 -4.35
C ASP A 67 15.04 -36.37 -3.28
N GLY A 68 14.72 -36.73 -2.03
CA GLY A 68 15.68 -36.60 -0.91
C GLY A 68 17.01 -37.33 -1.13
N SER A 69 17.10 -38.25 -2.10
CA SER A 69 18.29 -39.05 -2.37
C SER A 69 19.38 -38.28 -3.13
N PHE A 70 19.04 -37.27 -3.95
CA PHE A 70 20.05 -36.43 -4.62
C PHE A 70 20.85 -35.59 -3.61
N LEU A 71 20.15 -34.96 -2.66
CA LEU A 71 20.78 -34.17 -1.61
C LEU A 71 21.50 -35.05 -0.57
N GLU A 72 21.01 -36.26 -0.29
CA GLU A 72 21.78 -37.26 0.47
C GLU A 72 23.11 -37.59 -0.24
N ARG A 73 23.11 -37.80 -1.56
CA ARG A 73 24.34 -38.07 -2.33
C ARG A 73 25.29 -36.88 -2.38
N LEU A 74 24.78 -35.66 -2.49
CA LEU A 74 25.59 -34.43 -2.45
C LEU A 74 26.22 -34.20 -1.07
N SER A 75 25.45 -34.42 0.00
CA SER A 75 25.95 -34.37 1.38
C SER A 75 26.99 -35.45 1.67
N ALA A 76 26.86 -36.63 1.05
CA ALA A 76 27.82 -37.73 1.18
C ALA A 76 29.10 -37.53 0.33
N GLY A 77 29.00 -36.83 -0.81
CA GLY A 77 30.10 -36.61 -1.73
C GLY A 77 30.96 -35.37 -1.43
N ALA A 78 30.36 -34.33 -0.80
CA ALA A 78 31.04 -33.08 -0.46
C ALA A 78 30.47 -32.44 0.82
N PRO A 79 30.64 -33.09 1.99
CA PRO A 79 29.99 -32.68 3.24
C PRO A 79 30.36 -31.25 3.69
N ASP A 80 31.57 -30.78 3.37
CA ASP A 80 32.05 -29.45 3.74
C ASP A 80 31.34 -28.32 2.97
N LEU A 81 30.95 -28.55 1.71
CA LEU A 81 30.22 -27.58 0.91
C LEU A 81 28.75 -27.50 1.34
N TYR A 82 28.15 -28.65 1.65
CA TYR A 82 26.77 -28.71 2.13
C TYR A 82 26.59 -28.02 3.49
N HIS A 83 27.50 -28.28 4.45
CA HIS A 83 27.43 -27.63 5.76
C HIS A 83 27.80 -26.14 5.73
N ARG A 84 28.62 -25.68 4.77
CA ARG A 84 28.93 -24.25 4.64
C ARG A 84 27.75 -23.45 4.11
N ASP A 85 27.05 -23.99 3.11
CA ASP A 85 26.09 -23.21 2.32
C ASP A 85 24.61 -23.53 2.67
N PHE A 86 24.31 -24.64 3.38
CA PHE A 86 22.92 -25.11 3.62
C PHE A 86 22.61 -25.59 5.05
N SER A 87 23.43 -25.25 6.06
CA SER A 87 23.38 -25.84 7.41
C SER A 87 22.08 -25.67 8.22
N SER A 88 21.10 -24.90 7.76
CA SER A 88 19.84 -24.67 8.48
C SER A 88 18.56 -24.74 7.62
N THR A 89 18.70 -25.04 6.33
CA THR A 89 17.59 -24.99 5.37
C THR A 89 17.18 -26.40 4.98
N SER A 90 15.88 -26.71 5.00
CA SER A 90 15.41 -28.00 4.48
C SER A 90 15.83 -28.15 3.01
N ALA A 91 16.17 -29.38 2.61
CA ALA A 91 16.49 -29.77 1.24
C ALA A 91 15.63 -29.06 0.15
N GLY A 92 14.31 -28.98 0.39
CA GLY A 92 13.38 -28.30 -0.52
C GLY A 92 13.50 -26.77 -0.55
N ARG A 93 13.85 -26.11 0.56
CA ARG A 93 14.11 -24.66 0.59
C ARG A 93 15.43 -24.29 -0.07
N ALA A 94 16.49 -25.07 0.19
CA ALA A 94 17.78 -24.89 -0.46
C ALA A 94 17.70 -24.99 -2.00
N LEU A 95 16.85 -25.89 -2.51
CA LEU A 95 16.58 -26.01 -3.94
C LEU A 95 15.70 -24.88 -4.46
N SER A 96 14.65 -24.49 -3.71
CA SER A 96 13.83 -23.32 -4.06
C SER A 96 14.71 -22.08 -4.22
N ASP A 97 15.51 -21.74 -3.22
CA ASP A 97 16.39 -20.55 -3.25
C ASP A 97 17.41 -20.58 -4.41
N LEU A 98 17.76 -21.76 -4.93
CA LEU A 98 18.69 -21.92 -6.05
C LEU A 98 18.01 -21.69 -7.42
N PHE A 99 16.70 -21.89 -7.49
CA PHE A 99 15.87 -21.70 -8.68
C PHE A 99 14.95 -20.49 -8.57
N THR A 100 14.98 -19.78 -7.46
CA THR A 100 14.24 -18.56 -7.25
C THR A 100 15.20 -17.39 -7.46
N ARG A 101 14.99 -16.62 -8.54
CA ARG A 101 15.71 -15.35 -8.72
C ARG A 101 14.73 -14.22 -8.40
N THR A 102 15.25 -13.23 -7.70
CA THR A 102 14.51 -12.05 -7.31
C THR A 102 15.24 -10.84 -7.86
N ASP A 103 14.67 -10.22 -8.89
CA ASP A 103 15.18 -8.95 -9.39
C ASP A 103 14.35 -7.84 -8.72
N LYS A 104 15.07 -6.87 -8.13
CA LYS A 104 14.52 -5.76 -7.36
C LYS A 104 14.72 -4.48 -8.16
N LEU A 105 13.63 -3.77 -8.42
CA LEU A 105 13.63 -2.50 -9.13
C LEU A 105 13.36 -1.36 -8.15
N ASP A 106 14.32 -0.45 -8.02
CA ASP A 106 14.19 0.78 -7.26
C ASP A 106 13.25 1.77 -7.96
N PHE A 107 12.39 2.42 -7.18
CA PHE A 107 11.42 3.38 -7.69
C PHE A 107 12.08 4.60 -8.32
N THR A 108 13.18 5.08 -7.75
CA THR A 108 13.85 6.30 -8.21
C THR A 108 15.00 5.97 -9.15
N ASP A 109 15.88 5.06 -8.73
CA ASP A 109 17.14 4.81 -9.44
C ASP A 109 16.92 3.99 -10.72
N ASP A 110 16.01 3.00 -10.68
CA ASP A 110 15.76 2.12 -11.84
C ASP A 110 14.53 2.57 -12.62
N CYS A 111 13.42 2.88 -11.93
CA CYS A 111 12.14 3.21 -12.58
C CYS A 111 11.99 4.70 -12.93
N SER A 112 12.89 5.57 -12.45
CA SER A 112 12.83 7.03 -12.65
C SER A 112 11.49 7.65 -12.23
N PHE A 113 10.86 7.18 -11.15
CA PHE A 113 9.61 7.76 -10.66
C PHE A 113 9.84 9.13 -10.03
N GLU A 114 9.20 10.14 -10.60
CA GLU A 114 9.27 11.51 -10.09
C GLU A 114 8.17 11.81 -9.06
N PRO A 115 8.44 12.71 -8.10
CA PRO A 115 7.39 13.24 -7.23
C PRO A 115 6.26 13.92 -8.00
N ALA A 116 5.01 13.69 -7.59
CA ALA A 116 3.85 14.22 -8.30
C ALA A 116 2.75 14.75 -7.37
N TRP A 117 2.06 15.81 -7.82
CA TRP A 117 0.82 16.25 -7.17
C TRP A 117 -0.35 15.39 -7.62
N ARG A 118 -1.10 14.84 -6.66
CA ARG A 118 -2.33 14.09 -6.91
C ARG A 118 -3.50 14.66 -6.12
N PHE A 119 -4.66 14.69 -6.76
CA PHE A 119 -5.91 15.09 -6.11
C PHE A 119 -6.35 14.03 -5.12
N SER A 120 -6.77 14.43 -3.93
CA SER A 120 -7.34 13.54 -2.91
C SER A 120 -8.57 14.18 -2.28
N GLY A 121 -9.42 13.34 -1.67
CA GLY A 121 -10.62 13.82 -1.01
C GLY A 121 -11.01 12.94 0.16
N ARG A 122 -11.69 13.56 1.14
CA ARG A 122 -12.21 12.90 2.34
C ARG A 122 -13.60 13.44 2.66
N PHE A 123 -14.44 12.55 3.16
CA PHE A 123 -15.78 12.84 3.62
C PHE A 123 -15.95 12.21 5.00
N ARG A 124 -16.48 12.96 5.97
CA ARG A 124 -16.76 12.47 7.32
C ARG A 124 -18.18 12.80 7.71
N ILE A 125 -18.81 11.89 8.43
CA ILE A 125 -20.10 12.10 9.06
C ILE A 125 -19.93 11.75 10.53
N LEU A 126 -20.16 12.73 11.39
CA LEU A 126 -20.13 12.58 12.83
C LEU A 126 -21.57 12.57 13.32
N VAL A 127 -22.07 11.41 13.76
CA VAL A 127 -23.48 11.23 14.11
C VAL A 127 -23.67 11.16 15.62
N SER A 128 -22.71 10.56 16.32
CA SER A 128 -22.73 10.40 17.77
C SER A 128 -21.32 10.08 18.28
N PRO A 129 -21.03 10.24 19.58
CA PRO A 129 -19.70 9.96 20.12
C PRO A 129 -19.16 8.53 19.86
N PHE A 130 -19.99 7.57 19.43
CA PHE A 130 -19.56 6.18 19.22
C PHE A 130 -19.88 5.64 17.81
N MET A 131 -20.48 6.45 16.93
CA MET A 131 -20.79 6.06 15.56
C MET A 131 -20.51 7.21 14.62
N ASN A 132 -19.26 7.30 14.20
CA ASN A 132 -18.82 8.22 13.17
C ASN A 132 -18.18 7.43 12.02
N PHE A 133 -18.23 8.01 10.83
CA PHE A 133 -17.71 7.39 9.63
C PHE A 133 -16.83 8.35 8.83
N SER A 134 -15.76 7.82 8.23
CA SER A 134 -14.91 8.56 7.29
C SER A 134 -14.69 7.75 6.01
N PHE A 135 -14.77 8.43 4.88
CA PHE A 135 -14.53 7.90 3.56
C PHE A 135 -13.41 8.73 2.93
N SER A 136 -12.36 8.10 2.40
CA SER A 136 -11.28 8.83 1.72
C SER A 136 -10.90 8.16 0.42
N ALA A 137 -10.49 8.96 -0.57
CA ALA A 137 -9.91 8.50 -1.81
C ALA A 137 -8.55 9.17 -2.00
N THR A 138 -7.51 8.35 -2.09
CA THR A 138 -6.12 8.80 -2.26
C THR A 138 -5.49 8.07 -3.44
N PRO A 139 -5.54 8.66 -4.65
CA PRO A 139 -4.80 8.16 -5.80
C PRO A 139 -3.29 8.25 -5.57
N LEU A 140 -2.58 7.17 -5.86
CA LEU A 140 -1.11 7.10 -5.92
C LEU A 140 -0.79 6.44 -7.26
N GLU A 141 -0.11 7.18 -8.13
CA GLU A 141 0.21 6.72 -9.48
C GLU A 141 1.49 7.39 -9.94
N PHE A 142 2.45 6.57 -10.36
CA PHE A 142 3.78 6.94 -10.79
C PHE A 142 4.09 6.26 -12.12
N GLU A 143 4.77 7.00 -12.98
CA GLU A 143 5.23 6.53 -14.28
C GLU A 143 6.63 7.09 -14.49
N GLY A 144 7.48 6.31 -15.15
CA GLY A 144 8.85 6.71 -15.46
C GLY A 144 9.46 5.85 -16.55
N THR A 145 10.58 6.31 -17.09
CA THR A 145 11.38 5.57 -18.08
C THR A 145 12.74 5.27 -17.46
N GLY A 146 13.04 3.99 -17.32
CA GLY A 146 14.31 3.48 -16.82
C GLY A 146 15.19 2.96 -17.95
N ASN A 147 16.47 2.77 -17.67
CA ASN A 147 17.42 2.06 -18.53
C ASN A 147 18.41 1.32 -17.64
N LEU A 148 18.42 0.00 -17.71
CA LEU A 148 19.31 -0.86 -16.93
C LEU A 148 20.34 -1.50 -17.85
N GLU A 149 21.62 -1.46 -17.48
CA GLU A 149 22.71 -2.08 -18.25
C GLU A 149 22.66 -3.61 -18.23
N ASP A 150 21.99 -4.18 -17.23
CA ASP A 150 21.82 -5.63 -17.05
C ASP A 150 20.40 -6.08 -17.42
N GLU A 151 20.28 -7.34 -17.81
CA GLU A 151 18.98 -7.98 -18.05
C GLU A 151 18.26 -8.19 -16.71
N PHE A 152 16.94 -8.01 -16.70
CA PHE A 152 16.12 -8.21 -15.51
C PHE A 152 14.80 -8.89 -15.85
N TYR A 153 14.25 -9.63 -14.89
CA TYR A 153 12.96 -10.28 -15.01
C TYR A 153 11.86 -9.46 -14.35
N PHE A 154 10.68 -9.45 -14.99
CA PHE A 154 9.45 -8.95 -14.40
C PHE A 154 8.29 -9.82 -14.86
N LEU A 155 7.59 -10.46 -13.90
CA LEU A 155 6.51 -11.43 -14.15
C LEU A 155 6.90 -12.48 -15.21
N ASP A 156 8.02 -13.17 -14.99
CA ASP A 156 8.58 -14.21 -15.87
C ASP A 156 9.04 -13.75 -17.27
N ILE A 157 8.95 -12.45 -17.57
CA ILE A 157 9.47 -11.89 -18.83
C ILE A 157 10.86 -11.32 -18.58
N LEU A 158 11.83 -11.81 -19.34
CA LEU A 158 13.18 -11.25 -19.42
C LEU A 158 13.16 -9.99 -20.28
N PHE A 159 13.53 -8.86 -19.69
CA PHE A 159 13.69 -7.59 -20.37
C PHE A 159 15.15 -7.39 -20.80
N ASP A 160 15.34 -6.85 -22.00
CA ASP A 160 16.66 -6.74 -22.63
C ASP A 160 17.51 -5.64 -21.95
N PRO A 161 18.83 -5.86 -21.78
CA PRO A 161 19.75 -4.88 -21.21
C PRO A 161 19.96 -3.66 -22.12
N ALA A 162 20.38 -2.55 -21.52
CA ALA A 162 20.71 -1.28 -22.15
C ALA A 162 19.61 -0.71 -23.06
N MET A 163 18.35 -1.06 -22.79
CA MET A 163 17.18 -0.55 -23.51
C MET A 163 16.24 0.20 -22.56
N ASP A 164 15.62 1.24 -23.09
CA ASP A 164 14.64 2.03 -22.33
C ASP A 164 13.39 1.20 -22.07
N PHE A 165 12.94 1.17 -20.81
CA PHE A 165 11.67 0.57 -20.41
C PHE A 165 10.79 1.59 -19.72
N HIS A 166 9.49 1.57 -20.03
CA HIS A 166 8.47 2.33 -19.32
C HIS A 166 7.96 1.52 -18.15
N SER A 167 7.98 2.12 -16.97
CA SER A 167 7.50 1.58 -15.71
C SER A 167 6.26 2.36 -15.26
N ARG A 168 5.26 1.65 -14.73
CA ARG A 168 4.05 2.22 -14.13
C ARG A 168 3.75 1.52 -12.82
N LEU A 169 3.50 2.30 -11.78
CA LEU A 169 3.10 1.84 -10.45
C LEU A 169 1.87 2.61 -9.98
N LYS A 170 0.81 1.91 -9.59
CA LYS A 170 -0.43 2.48 -9.06
C LYS A 170 -0.81 1.79 -7.76
N LEU A 171 -1.07 2.58 -6.73
CA LEU A 171 -1.51 2.15 -5.39
C LEU A 171 -2.69 3.02 -4.93
N THR A 172 -3.76 3.09 -5.70
CA THR A 172 -4.91 3.93 -5.31
C THR A 172 -5.61 3.35 -4.09
N HIS A 173 -5.80 4.17 -3.07
CA HIS A 173 -6.44 3.78 -1.82
C HIS A 173 -7.85 4.34 -1.70
N TYR A 174 -8.78 3.48 -1.29
CA TYR A 174 -10.12 3.86 -0.84
C TYR A 174 -10.32 3.42 0.60
N ASP A 175 -10.52 4.36 1.51
CA ASP A 175 -10.61 4.11 2.94
C ASP A 175 -12.07 4.24 3.41
N VAL A 176 -12.51 3.30 4.24
CA VAL A 176 -13.75 3.42 5.04
C VAL A 176 -13.40 3.21 6.50
N ALA A 177 -13.51 4.26 7.32
CA ALA A 177 -13.31 4.19 8.76
C ALA A 177 -14.63 4.26 9.51
N TRP A 178 -14.78 3.44 10.54
CA TRP A 178 -15.70 3.65 11.64
C TRP A 178 -14.88 4.07 12.86
N PHE A 179 -15.31 5.09 13.59
CA PHE A 179 -14.61 5.56 14.77
C PHE A 179 -15.57 6.09 15.83
N ALA A 180 -15.07 6.10 17.07
CA ALA A 180 -15.68 6.71 18.23
C ALA A 180 -14.84 7.91 18.68
N ASP A 181 -15.51 8.98 19.05
CA ASP A 181 -14.92 10.16 19.69
C ASP A 181 -14.90 9.93 21.19
N LEU A 182 -13.71 10.01 21.78
CA LEU A 182 -13.56 10.01 23.22
C LEU A 182 -13.94 11.38 23.77
N SER A 183 -14.37 11.41 25.03
CA SER A 183 -14.74 12.67 25.69
C SER A 183 -13.57 13.66 25.64
N PRO A 184 -13.79 14.90 25.16
CA PRO A 184 -12.72 15.87 24.99
C PRO A 184 -12.13 16.28 26.33
N ILE A 185 -10.83 16.53 26.34
CA ILE A 185 -10.09 17.01 27.51
C ILE A 185 -9.86 18.52 27.32
N THR A 186 -10.51 19.34 28.14
CA THR A 186 -10.23 20.78 28.20
C THR A 186 -8.88 21.01 28.85
N ILE A 187 -7.97 21.68 28.14
CA ILE A 187 -6.62 22.01 28.63
C ILE A 187 -6.60 23.43 29.20
N ASP A 188 -7.23 24.38 28.51
CA ASP A 188 -7.40 25.76 28.94
C ASP A 188 -8.78 26.29 28.50
N HIS A 189 -9.11 27.55 28.79
CA HIS A 189 -10.42 28.15 28.50
C HIS A 189 -10.88 27.95 27.05
N ASP A 190 -9.97 28.13 26.10
CA ASP A 190 -10.24 28.03 24.66
C ASP A 190 -9.62 26.78 24.02
N MET A 191 -8.82 26.00 24.74
CA MET A 191 -8.06 24.88 24.16
C MET A 191 -8.58 23.51 24.60
N SER A 192 -8.92 22.64 23.63
CA SER A 192 -9.41 21.28 23.86
C SER A 192 -8.64 20.23 23.08
N LEU A 193 -8.44 19.07 23.70
CA LEU A 193 -7.91 17.87 23.07
C LEU A 193 -9.05 16.89 22.78
N HIS A 194 -9.28 16.63 21.50
CA HIS A 194 -10.19 15.61 21.00
C HIS A 194 -9.38 14.39 20.59
N THR A 195 -9.89 13.20 20.89
CA THR A 195 -9.22 11.96 20.54
C THR A 195 -10.22 10.96 19.98
N GLU A 196 -9.79 10.22 18.98
CA GLU A 196 -10.63 9.30 18.23
C GLU A 196 -9.92 7.95 18.12
N ILE A 197 -10.70 6.88 18.18
CA ILE A 197 -10.22 5.52 17.96
C ILE A 197 -11.26 4.73 17.18
N GLY A 198 -10.79 3.88 16.27
CA GLY A 198 -11.68 3.17 15.39
C GLY A 198 -11.02 2.07 14.58
N LEU A 199 -11.79 1.55 13.65
CA LEU A 199 -11.35 0.57 12.66
C LEU A 199 -11.49 1.18 11.28
N ASN A 200 -10.53 0.87 10.42
CA ASN A 200 -10.54 1.28 9.03
C ASN A 200 -10.38 0.06 8.13
N VAL A 201 -11.07 0.05 7.00
CA VAL A 201 -10.78 -0.89 5.91
C VAL A 201 -10.34 -0.05 4.73
N ARG A 202 -9.10 -0.29 4.29
CA ARG A 202 -8.53 0.30 3.07
C ARG A 202 -8.60 -0.71 1.95
N ILE A 203 -9.20 -0.32 0.84
CA ILE A 203 -9.17 -1.08 -0.40
C ILE A 203 -8.04 -0.50 -1.25
N VAL A 204 -6.98 -1.26 -1.44
CA VAL A 204 -5.84 -0.91 -2.29
C VAL A 204 -6.09 -1.47 -3.69
N ASP A 205 -6.13 -0.59 -4.68
CA ASP A 205 -6.11 -0.96 -6.10
C ASP A 205 -4.67 -0.87 -6.60
N PHE A 206 -3.98 -2.02 -6.56
CA PHE A 206 -2.58 -2.18 -6.93
C PHE A 206 -2.47 -2.52 -8.41
N HIS A 207 -1.54 -1.85 -9.10
CA HIS A 207 -1.11 -2.23 -10.44
C HIS A 207 0.36 -1.89 -10.62
N ALA A 208 1.11 -2.83 -11.20
CA ALA A 208 2.49 -2.62 -11.61
C ALA A 208 2.65 -3.13 -13.04
N GLY A 209 3.41 -2.42 -13.87
CA GLY A 209 3.64 -2.81 -15.25
C GLY A 209 4.94 -2.25 -15.82
N ILE A 210 5.56 -3.04 -16.69
CA ILE A 210 6.76 -2.69 -17.43
C ILE A 210 6.54 -2.95 -18.92
N SER A 211 7.09 -2.10 -19.77
CA SER A 211 7.11 -2.29 -21.22
C SER A 211 8.38 -1.75 -21.86
N GLN A 212 8.94 -2.48 -22.83
CA GLN A 212 10.02 -2.04 -23.71
C GLN A 212 9.47 -1.90 -25.13
N PRO A 213 9.15 -0.67 -25.59
CA PRO A 213 8.52 -0.46 -26.89
C PRO A 213 9.35 -0.94 -28.08
N ASP A 214 10.69 -0.86 -27.98
CA ASP A 214 11.61 -1.22 -29.07
C ASP A 214 11.65 -2.73 -29.36
N THR A 215 11.43 -3.55 -28.32
CA THR A 215 11.39 -5.02 -28.41
C THR A 215 9.97 -5.56 -28.47
N GLY A 216 8.99 -4.75 -28.05
CA GLY A 216 7.58 -5.13 -27.92
C GLY A 216 7.28 -5.94 -26.66
N LEU A 217 8.25 -6.10 -25.75
CA LEU A 217 8.07 -6.80 -24.48
C LEU A 217 7.20 -5.98 -23.53
N SER A 218 6.24 -6.63 -22.87
CA SER A 218 5.45 -6.00 -21.82
C SER A 218 4.86 -7.03 -20.87
N ALA A 219 4.90 -6.71 -19.58
CA ALA A 219 4.30 -7.47 -18.51
C ALA A 219 3.59 -6.53 -17.53
N SER A 220 2.48 -6.98 -16.96
CA SER A 220 1.78 -6.23 -15.93
C SER A 220 0.95 -7.12 -15.03
N THR A 221 0.74 -6.67 -13.80
CA THR A 221 -0.06 -7.34 -12.77
C THR A 221 -0.96 -6.33 -12.08
N SER A 222 -2.07 -6.81 -11.52
CA SER A 222 -3.00 -5.98 -10.76
C SER A 222 -3.69 -6.80 -9.69
N SER A 223 -3.88 -6.21 -8.52
CA SER A 223 -4.57 -6.85 -7.41
C SER A 223 -5.41 -5.82 -6.65
N THR A 224 -6.51 -6.28 -6.05
CA THR A 224 -7.32 -5.45 -5.16
C THR A 224 -7.29 -6.07 -3.77
N VAL A 225 -6.63 -5.40 -2.83
CA VAL A 225 -6.37 -5.94 -1.49
C VAL A 225 -7.16 -5.13 -0.46
N PRO A 226 -8.11 -5.74 0.28
CA PRO A 226 -8.71 -5.13 1.45
C PRO A 226 -7.79 -5.28 2.67
N LEU A 227 -7.37 -4.15 3.24
CA LEU A 227 -6.49 -4.05 4.40
C LEU A 227 -7.28 -3.53 5.61
N PRO A 228 -7.64 -4.39 6.59
CA PRO A 228 -8.18 -3.94 7.85
C PRO A 228 -7.06 -3.27 8.67
N MET A 229 -7.34 -2.08 9.21
CA MET A 229 -6.40 -1.24 9.94
C MET A 229 -7.03 -0.71 11.23
N LEU A 230 -6.20 -0.47 12.22
CA LEU A 230 -6.53 0.36 13.38
C LEU A 230 -6.51 1.83 12.95
N TYR A 231 -7.46 2.62 13.42
CA TYR A 231 -7.54 4.06 13.22
C TYR A 231 -7.41 4.77 14.57
N MET A 232 -6.57 5.79 14.64
CA MET A 232 -6.49 6.71 15.77
C MET A 232 -6.27 8.13 15.28
N ALA A 233 -6.90 9.10 15.95
CA ALA A 233 -6.65 10.50 15.70
C ALA A 233 -6.62 11.31 17.00
N MET A 234 -5.89 12.41 16.97
CA MET A 234 -5.82 13.40 18.03
C MET A 234 -5.93 14.78 17.40
N GLN A 235 -6.68 15.67 18.03
CA GLN A 235 -6.85 17.04 17.58
C GLN A 235 -6.75 17.98 18.77
N LEU A 236 -5.80 18.90 18.69
CA LEU A 236 -5.67 20.02 19.60
C LEU A 236 -6.33 21.24 18.94
N ALA A 237 -7.51 21.64 19.41
CA ALA A 237 -8.26 22.78 18.92
C ALA A 237 -8.05 24.00 19.83
N ASP A 238 -7.92 25.18 19.24
CA ASP A 238 -7.90 26.48 19.91
C ASP A 238 -9.12 27.29 19.46
N GLY A 239 -10.19 27.17 20.23
CA GLY A 239 -11.54 27.64 19.91
C GLY A 239 -12.01 27.14 18.54
N ASP A 240 -12.65 28.02 17.80
CA ASP A 240 -13.05 27.77 16.41
C ASP A 240 -11.98 28.20 15.39
N ALA A 241 -10.88 28.84 15.85
CA ALA A 241 -9.95 29.52 14.95
C ALA A 241 -9.00 28.56 14.23
N MET A 242 -8.42 27.61 14.98
CA MET A 242 -7.43 26.69 14.42
C MET A 242 -7.39 25.35 15.16
N ALA A 243 -6.87 24.33 14.48
CA ALA A 243 -6.62 23.04 15.06
C ALA A 243 -5.33 22.41 14.51
N LEU A 244 -4.60 21.72 15.38
CA LEU A 244 -3.52 20.82 15.02
C LEU A 244 -4.02 19.39 15.16
N GLU A 245 -3.94 18.61 14.08
CA GLU A 245 -4.41 17.24 14.02
C GLU A 245 -3.26 16.28 13.73
N PHE A 246 -3.33 15.12 14.36
CA PHE A 246 -2.50 13.98 14.06
C PHE A 246 -3.41 12.76 13.85
N GLU A 247 -3.23 12.07 12.73
CA GLU A 247 -4.01 10.89 12.37
C GLU A 247 -3.05 9.75 12.04
N ALA A 248 -3.32 8.57 12.56
CA ALA A 248 -2.55 7.36 12.34
C ALA A 248 -3.49 6.22 11.95
N ARG A 249 -3.14 5.53 10.86
CA ARG A 249 -3.72 4.25 10.47
C ARG A 249 -2.62 3.21 10.41
N GLY A 250 -2.89 1.99 10.82
CA GLY A 250 -1.91 0.93 10.67
C GLY A 250 -2.48 -0.46 10.83
N THR A 251 -1.83 -1.41 10.18
CA THR A 251 -2.06 -2.84 10.37
C THR A 251 -0.75 -3.58 10.33
N ARG A 252 -0.77 -4.74 10.98
CA ARG A 252 0.28 -5.73 10.89
C ARG A 252 -0.39 -7.07 10.71
N TYR A 253 -0.05 -7.77 9.63
CA TYR A 253 -0.53 -9.11 9.38
C TYR A 253 0.66 -10.02 9.12
N SER A 254 0.99 -10.88 10.09
CA SER A 254 2.21 -11.69 10.06
C SER A 254 3.47 -10.81 9.94
N ASP A 255 4.14 -10.86 8.79
CA ASP A 255 5.35 -10.10 8.47
C ASP A 255 5.07 -8.85 7.62
N ASP A 256 3.83 -8.67 7.12
CA ASP A 256 3.41 -7.49 6.37
C ASP A 256 3.04 -6.32 7.30
N TYR A 257 3.46 -5.10 6.94
CA TYR A 257 3.14 -3.89 7.70
C TYR A 257 2.82 -2.72 6.79
N VAL A 258 1.66 -2.12 7.06
CA VAL A 258 1.19 -0.92 6.36
C VAL A 258 0.80 0.10 7.41
N TYR A 259 1.34 1.31 7.31
CA TYR A 259 0.95 2.42 8.17
C TYR A 259 0.92 3.75 7.43
N ASP A 260 0.07 4.65 7.90
CA ASP A 260 -0.21 5.94 7.28
C ASP A 260 -0.38 6.99 8.37
N LEU A 261 0.57 7.93 8.42
CA LEU A 261 0.64 9.00 9.39
C LEU A 261 0.36 10.32 8.70
N THR A 262 -0.51 11.13 9.30
CA THR A 262 -0.85 12.45 8.78
C THR A 262 -0.81 13.48 9.91
N GLY A 263 0.03 14.50 9.74
CA GLY A 263 -0.01 15.72 10.56
C GLY A 263 -0.67 16.84 9.76
N ARG A 264 -1.62 17.56 10.36
CA ARG A 264 -2.40 18.61 9.68
C ARG A 264 -2.59 19.82 10.58
N PHE A 265 -2.35 21.01 10.04
CA PHE A 265 -2.83 22.25 10.59
C PHE A 265 -4.08 22.69 9.83
N ARG A 266 -5.13 23.06 10.56
CA ARG A 266 -6.41 23.53 10.02
C ARG A 266 -6.72 24.91 10.55
N TYR A 267 -7.14 25.81 9.67
CA TYR A 267 -7.46 27.20 9.98
C TYR A 267 -8.86 27.55 9.49
N HIS A 268 -9.65 28.22 10.33
CA HIS A 268 -10.98 28.72 9.98
C HIS A 268 -10.89 29.99 9.14
N VAL A 269 -11.46 29.95 7.93
CA VAL A 269 -11.44 31.10 7.01
C VAL A 269 -12.69 31.94 7.20
N THR A 270 -13.87 31.35 6.96
CA THR A 270 -15.17 32.02 7.10
C THR A 270 -16.32 31.02 6.99
N GLY A 271 -17.38 31.20 7.79
CA GLY A 271 -18.55 30.31 7.74
C GLY A 271 -18.14 28.83 7.87
N PRO A 272 -18.60 27.94 6.97
CA PRO A 272 -18.22 26.51 7.00
C PRO A 272 -16.83 26.23 6.41
N LEU A 273 -16.14 27.24 5.86
CA LEU A 273 -14.90 27.08 5.10
C LEU A 273 -13.66 27.12 6.00
N HIS A 274 -12.88 26.06 5.92
CA HIS A 274 -11.56 25.93 6.51
C HIS A 274 -10.51 25.63 5.44
N LEU A 275 -9.27 26.01 5.72
CA LEU A 275 -8.10 25.64 4.93
C LEU A 275 -7.20 24.76 5.79
N SER A 276 -6.68 23.69 5.21
CA SER A 276 -5.71 22.84 5.91
C SER A 276 -4.45 22.62 5.08
N ALA A 277 -3.34 22.50 5.77
CA ALA A 277 -2.06 22.12 5.19
C ALA A 277 -1.36 21.14 6.14
N GLY A 278 -0.56 20.24 5.59
CA GLY A 278 0.06 19.21 6.41
C GLY A 278 1.10 18.39 5.69
N PHE A 279 1.52 17.32 6.34
CA PHE A 279 2.46 16.34 5.82
C PHE A 279 1.88 14.95 6.04
N ARG A 280 1.99 14.09 5.02
CA ARG A 280 1.55 12.70 5.07
C ARG A 280 2.72 11.77 4.79
N HIS A 281 2.77 10.67 5.52
CA HIS A 281 3.78 9.62 5.41
C HIS A 281 3.07 8.27 5.38
N LEU A 282 3.09 7.62 4.22
CA LEU A 282 2.57 6.27 4.00
C LEU A 282 3.76 5.33 3.84
N TYR A 283 3.72 4.21 4.54
CA TYR A 283 4.65 3.12 4.39
C TYR A 283 3.86 1.84 4.07
N VAL A 284 4.36 1.06 3.11
CA VAL A 284 3.77 -0.19 2.63
C VAL A 284 4.88 -1.20 2.52
N ASP A 285 4.75 -2.32 3.23
CA ASP A 285 5.51 -3.55 3.00
C ASP A 285 4.47 -4.66 2.89
N LEU A 286 4.40 -5.25 1.71
CA LEU A 286 3.43 -6.27 1.33
C LEU A 286 4.14 -7.40 0.57
N ASP A 287 4.11 -8.60 1.14
CA ASP A 287 4.44 -9.85 0.48
C ASP A 287 3.16 -10.46 -0.11
N ILE A 288 2.93 -10.20 -1.40
CA ILE A 288 1.87 -10.82 -2.19
C ILE A 288 2.53 -11.95 -2.98
N VAL A 289 1.81 -13.05 -3.21
CA VAL A 289 2.32 -14.17 -4.03
C VAL A 289 3.01 -13.65 -5.30
N ASP A 290 4.32 -13.92 -5.40
CA ASP A 290 5.26 -13.55 -6.47
C ASP A 290 5.63 -12.05 -6.58
N ILE A 291 5.23 -11.22 -5.62
CA ILE A 291 5.48 -9.77 -5.57
C ILE A 291 5.80 -9.34 -4.13
N ASP A 292 7.05 -8.92 -3.91
CA ASP A 292 7.49 -8.26 -2.69
C ASP A 292 7.56 -6.74 -2.96
N ALA A 293 6.67 -5.97 -2.35
CA ALA A 293 6.57 -4.54 -2.56
C ALA A 293 6.83 -3.77 -1.26
N GLU A 294 7.96 -3.05 -1.24
CA GLU A 294 8.36 -2.19 -0.13
C GLU A 294 8.43 -0.74 -0.60
N GLY A 295 7.59 0.15 -0.06
CA GLY A 295 7.46 1.52 -0.53
C GLY A 295 7.07 2.51 0.55
N THR A 296 7.74 3.66 0.54
CA THR A 296 7.38 4.86 1.29
C THR A 296 6.87 5.93 0.33
N PHE A 297 5.72 6.51 0.63
CA PHE A 297 5.15 7.65 -0.09
C PHE A 297 4.90 8.78 0.88
N SER A 298 5.63 9.89 0.72
CA SER A 298 5.56 10.99 1.67
C SER A 298 5.56 12.35 0.99
N GLY A 299 5.02 13.35 1.68
CA GLY A 299 5.16 14.74 1.26
C GLY A 299 4.04 15.65 1.75
N PRO A 300 4.13 16.95 1.42
CA PRO A 300 3.19 17.96 1.88
C PRO A 300 1.87 17.91 1.13
N PHE A 301 0.78 18.28 1.79
CA PHE A 301 -0.53 18.44 1.16
C PHE A 301 -1.22 19.73 1.59
N VAL A 302 -2.18 20.16 0.78
CA VAL A 302 -3.09 21.27 1.07
C VAL A 302 -4.50 20.85 0.67
N GLU A 303 -5.48 21.16 1.51
CA GLU A 303 -6.89 20.86 1.26
C GLU A 303 -7.81 21.98 1.74
N THR A 304 -8.92 22.12 1.04
CA THR A 304 -10.07 22.91 1.50
C THR A 304 -11.02 21.99 2.23
N VAL A 305 -11.54 22.43 3.38
CA VAL A 305 -12.48 21.67 4.20
C VAL A 305 -13.76 22.48 4.40
N LEU A 306 -14.91 21.83 4.22
CA LEU A 306 -16.24 22.36 4.52
C LEU A 306 -16.85 21.58 5.68
N ILE A 307 -17.30 22.27 6.71
CA ILE A 307 -17.93 21.69 7.91
C ILE A 307 -19.34 22.24 8.05
N PHE A 308 -20.36 21.36 8.14
CA PHE A 308 -21.78 21.69 8.24
C PHE A 308 -22.43 21.06 9.48
#